data_AF-A0A7Y1U346-F1
#
_entry.id   AF-A0A7Y1U346-F1
#
_cell.length_a   1.000
_cell.length_b   1.000
_cell.length_c   1.000
_cell.angle_alpha   90.00
_cell.angle_beta   90.00
_cell.angle_gamma   90.00
#
_symmetry.space_group_name_H-M   'P 1'
#
loop_
_entity.id
_entity.type
_entity.pdbx_description
1 polymer ?
#
loop_
_entity_poly.entity_id
_entity_poly.type
_entity_poly.pdbx_seq_one_letter_code
_entity_poly.pdbx_strand_id
1 'polypeptide(L)'
;MRDRHSSRGAIAAEFALILPILVLLLFAIIQLGLAFQRFEAVNAAAREGARVASLPSSDNADICNRVTSALAGTSFDGPPTCTPPPVLCSAPSAPDSVTVSVSVNNLIEIPFFGQQTVTLRGTGDFRCE
;
A
#
# COMPACT_ATOMS: atom_id res chain seq x y z
N MET A 1 38.65 -48.66 -9.06
CA MET A 1 37.25 -48.24 -9.28
C MET A 1 37.17 -46.79 -8.86
N ARG A 2 36.96 -45.85 -9.80
CA ARG A 2 36.91 -44.41 -9.54
C ARG A 2 35.49 -44.03 -9.11
N ASP A 3 35.40 -43.33 -7.98
CA ASP A 3 34.19 -42.99 -7.25
C ASP A 3 33.17 -42.22 -8.10
N ARG A 4 32.09 -42.92 -8.49
CA ARG A 4 30.90 -42.32 -9.12
C ARG A 4 29.99 -41.59 -8.12
N HIS A 5 30.42 -41.48 -6.86
CA HIS A 5 29.65 -40.83 -5.79
C HIS A 5 29.85 -39.31 -5.74
N SER A 6 30.83 -38.74 -6.47
CA SER A 6 31.13 -37.30 -6.38
C SER A 6 30.22 -36.41 -7.24
N SER A 7 29.68 -36.91 -8.36
CA SER A 7 28.89 -36.09 -9.29
C SER A 7 27.54 -35.64 -8.71
N ARG A 8 26.91 -36.48 -7.86
CA ARG A 8 25.64 -36.14 -7.21
C ARG A 8 25.80 -35.10 -6.10
N GLY A 9 26.91 -35.13 -5.37
CA GLY A 9 27.23 -34.14 -4.33
C GLY A 9 27.60 -32.77 -4.90
N ALA A 10 28.30 -32.75 -6.04
CA ALA A 10 28.64 -31.50 -6.74
C ALA A 10 27.39 -30.74 -7.21
N ILE A 11 26.40 -31.44 -7.79
CA ILE A 11 25.13 -30.84 -8.24
C ILE A 11 24.35 -30.25 -7.05
N ALA A 12 24.33 -30.95 -5.91
CA ALA A 12 23.68 -30.44 -4.70
C ALA A 12 24.36 -29.17 -4.16
N ALA A 13 25.69 -29.09 -4.24
CA ALA A 13 26.46 -27.92 -3.82
C ALA A 13 26.25 -26.71 -4.75
N GLU A 14 26.17 -26.94 -6.07
CA GLU A 14 25.86 -25.87 -7.04
C GLU A 14 24.45 -25.30 -6.81
N PHE A 15 23.46 -26.16 -6.56
CA PHE A 15 22.10 -25.70 -6.26
C PHE A 15 22.02 -24.94 -4.94
N ALA A 16 22.79 -25.34 -3.91
CA ALA A 16 22.84 -24.66 -2.63
C ALA A 16 23.31 -23.19 -2.74
N LEU A 17 24.11 -22.86 -3.77
CA LEU A 17 24.54 -21.49 -4.02
C LEU A 17 23.45 -20.62 -4.67
N ILE A 18 22.56 -21.21 -5.48
CA ILE A 18 21.49 -20.50 -6.20
C ILE A 18 20.24 -20.36 -5.33
N LEU A 19 19.96 -21.37 -4.51
CA LEU A 19 18.80 -21.42 -3.62
C LEU A 19 18.58 -20.14 -2.78
N PRO A 20 19.58 -19.53 -2.11
CA PRO A 20 19.36 -18.30 -1.33
C PRO A 20 18.85 -17.13 -2.19
N ILE A 21 19.32 -17.01 -3.44
CA ILE A 21 18.88 -15.96 -4.36
C ILE A 21 17.43 -16.21 -4.79
N LEU A 22 17.08 -17.47 -5.10
CA LEU A 22 15.71 -17.84 -5.46
C LEU A 22 14.73 -17.59 -4.31
N VAL A 23 15.12 -17.91 -3.08
CA VAL A 23 14.31 -17.66 -1.89
C VAL A 23 14.10 -16.16 -1.69
N LEU A 24 15.17 -15.35 -1.80
CA LEU A 24 15.05 -13.89 -1.72
C LEU A 24 14.11 -13.31 -2.78
N LEU A 25 14.23 -13.77 -4.03
CA LEU A 25 13.38 -13.34 -5.14
C LEU A 25 11.91 -13.71 -4.90
N LEU A 26 11.65 -14.91 -4.38
CA LEU A 26 10.29 -15.35 -4.05
C LEU A 26 9.65 -14.46 -2.98
N PHE A 27 10.36 -14.20 -1.86
CA PHE A 27 9.87 -13.31 -0.81
C PHE A 27 9.69 -11.88 -1.29
N ALA A 28 10.57 -11.39 -2.17
CA ALA A 28 10.43 -10.06 -2.77
C ALA A 28 9.15 -9.94 -3.59
N ILE A 29 8.84 -10.93 -4.43
CA ILE A 29 7.61 -10.94 -5.25
C ILE A 29 6.36 -10.98 -4.37
N ILE A 30 6.33 -11.85 -3.36
CA ILE A 30 5.18 -11.98 -2.46
C ILE A 30 4.92 -10.65 -1.75
N GLN A 31 5.97 -10.03 -1.19
CA GLN A 31 5.83 -8.78 -0.47
C GLN A 31 5.48 -7.61 -1.37
N LEU A 32 6.03 -7.57 -2.59
CA LEU A 32 5.64 -6.58 -3.58
C LEU A 32 4.16 -6.70 -3.93
N GLY A 33 3.64 -7.92 -4.10
CA GLY A 33 2.22 -8.15 -4.35
C GLY A 33 1.32 -7.64 -3.22
N LEU A 34 1.67 -7.96 -1.97
CA LEU A 34 0.93 -7.48 -0.79
C LEU A 34 1.02 -5.96 -0.63
N ALA A 35 2.20 -5.38 -0.81
CA ALA A 35 2.40 -3.94 -0.76
C ALA A 35 1.60 -3.21 -1.85
N PHE A 36 1.57 -3.78 -3.06
CA PHE A 36 0.81 -3.24 -4.18
C PHE A 36 -0.70 -3.28 -3.92
N GLN A 37 -1.23 -4.40 -3.39
CA GLN A 37 -2.63 -4.48 -2.96
C GLN A 37 -2.99 -3.36 -1.97
N ARG A 38 -2.13 -3.14 -0.96
CA ARG A 38 -2.31 -2.09 0.05
C ARG A 38 -2.24 -0.69 -0.57
N PHE A 39 -1.31 -0.47 -1.49
CA PHE A 39 -1.17 0.80 -2.21
C PHE A 39 -2.44 1.14 -3.02
N GLU A 40 -2.97 0.18 -3.77
CA GLU A 40 -4.23 0.34 -4.50
C GLU A 40 -5.42 0.60 -3.57
N ALA A 41 -5.50 -0.08 -2.44
CA ALA A 41 -6.54 0.17 -1.44
C ALA A 41 -6.50 1.61 -0.90
N VAL A 42 -5.31 2.14 -0.61
CA VAL A 42 -5.13 3.54 -0.14
C VAL A 42 -5.52 4.54 -1.22
N ASN A 43 -5.14 4.31 -2.49
CA ASN A 43 -5.54 5.17 -3.60
C ASN A 43 -7.05 5.14 -3.85
N ALA A 44 -7.66 3.96 -3.83
CA ALA A 44 -9.09 3.80 -3.98
C ALA A 44 -9.86 4.51 -2.86
N ALA A 45 -9.41 4.36 -1.61
CA ALA A 45 -10.00 5.05 -0.47
C ALA A 45 -9.89 6.57 -0.59
N ALA A 46 -8.74 7.09 -1.03
CA ALA A 46 -8.55 8.53 -1.25
C ALA A 46 -9.50 9.07 -2.34
N ARG A 47 -9.69 8.35 -3.45
CA ARG A 47 -10.64 8.71 -4.51
C ARG A 47 -12.08 8.70 -4.03
N GLU A 48 -12.46 7.71 -3.24
CA GLU A 48 -13.81 7.64 -2.67
C GLU A 48 -14.06 8.75 -1.65
N GLY A 49 -13.04 9.11 -0.86
CA GLY A 49 -13.07 10.29 0.01
C GLY A 49 -13.24 11.59 -0.78
N ALA A 50 -12.49 11.76 -1.87
CA ALA A 50 -12.59 12.93 -2.74
C ALA A 50 -13.97 13.05 -3.40
N ARG A 51 -14.56 11.92 -3.81
CA ARG A 51 -15.94 11.88 -4.31
C ARG A 51 -16.94 12.32 -3.23
N VAL A 52 -16.77 11.92 -1.98
CA VAL A 52 -17.63 12.42 -0.90
C VAL A 52 -17.40 13.91 -0.67
N ALA A 53 -16.15 14.37 -0.72
CA ALA A 53 -15.80 15.77 -0.53
C ALA A 53 -16.38 16.72 -1.60
N SER A 54 -16.72 16.20 -2.79
CA SER A 54 -17.38 16.99 -3.83
C SER A 54 -18.86 17.24 -3.55
N LEU A 55 -19.49 16.47 -2.65
CA LEU A 55 -20.90 16.64 -2.35
C LEU A 55 -21.11 17.93 -1.54
N PRO A 56 -22.12 18.75 -1.90
CA PRO A 56 -22.42 20.02 -1.20
C PRO A 56 -22.82 19.88 0.27
N SER A 57 -23.23 18.69 0.70
CA SER A 57 -23.66 18.43 2.08
C SER A 57 -22.64 17.66 2.92
N SER A 58 -21.45 17.38 2.38
CA SER A 58 -20.42 16.62 3.09
C SER A 58 -19.64 17.48 4.06
N ASP A 59 -19.19 16.88 5.16
CA ASP A 59 -18.19 17.46 6.05
C ASP A 59 -16.91 16.61 6.14
N ASN A 60 -15.92 17.10 6.88
CA ASN A 60 -14.65 16.40 7.07
C ASN A 60 -14.81 15.03 7.76
N ALA A 61 -15.81 14.86 8.62
CA ALA A 61 -16.06 13.60 9.30
C ALA A 61 -16.63 12.58 8.32
N ASP A 62 -17.58 12.96 7.46
CA ASP A 62 -18.14 12.12 6.40
C ASP A 62 -17.06 11.62 5.44
N ILE A 63 -16.16 12.52 5.02
CA ILE A 63 -15.03 12.20 4.14
C ILE A 63 -14.15 11.13 4.80
N CYS A 64 -13.72 11.36 6.04
CA CYS A 64 -12.81 10.43 6.71
C CYS A 64 -13.49 9.13 7.17
N ASN A 65 -14.77 9.16 7.50
CA ASN A 65 -15.58 7.95 7.73
C ASN A 65 -15.68 7.11 6.46
N ARG A 66 -15.83 7.75 5.30
CA ARG A 66 -15.85 7.03 4.03
C ARG A 66 -14.49 6.42 3.69
N VAL A 67 -13.40 7.16 3.89
CA VAL A 67 -12.03 6.66 3.70
C VAL A 67 -11.77 5.45 4.60
N THR A 68 -12.10 5.53 5.89
CA THR A 68 -11.89 4.43 6.84
C THR A 68 -12.77 3.21 6.51
N SER A 69 -14.02 3.42 6.08
CA SER A 69 -14.89 2.36 5.59
C SER A 69 -14.31 1.68 4.33
N ALA A 70 -13.75 2.43 3.40
CA ALA A 70 -13.10 1.89 2.20
C ALA A 70 -11.85 1.06 2.53
N LEU A 71 -11.18 1.35 3.66
CA LEU A 71 -10.00 0.63 4.12
C LEU A 71 -10.30 -0.54 5.06
N ALA A 72 -11.54 -0.74 5.51
CA ALA A 72 -11.88 -1.70 6.57
C ALA A 72 -11.51 -3.18 6.27
N GLY A 73 -11.35 -3.55 5.00
CA GLY A 73 -10.91 -4.88 4.57
C GLY A 73 -9.40 -5.03 4.37
N THR A 74 -8.63 -3.97 4.55
CA THR A 74 -7.18 -3.98 4.31
C THR A 74 -6.43 -3.82 5.63
N SER A 75 -5.53 -4.76 5.92
CA SER A 75 -4.70 -4.71 7.12
C SER A 75 -3.43 -3.90 6.88
N PHE A 76 -3.13 -3.02 7.83
CA PHE A 76 -1.93 -2.19 7.91
C PHE A 76 -1.32 -2.30 9.29
N ASP A 77 -0.04 -1.94 9.41
CA ASP A 77 0.71 -2.02 10.67
C ASP A 77 0.57 -0.76 11.54
N GLY A 78 -0.13 0.26 11.04
CA GLY A 78 -0.50 1.45 11.78
C GLY A 78 -1.88 1.98 11.36
N PRO A 79 -2.49 2.87 12.16
CA PRO A 79 -3.78 3.45 11.81
C PRO A 79 -3.64 4.32 10.55
N PRO A 80 -4.59 4.24 9.59
CA PRO A 80 -4.62 5.16 8.46
C PRO A 80 -4.98 6.56 8.94
N THR A 81 -4.27 7.56 8.42
CA THR A 81 -4.59 8.97 8.61
C THR A 81 -5.26 9.54 7.37
N CYS A 82 -6.40 10.19 7.59
CA CYS A 82 -7.15 10.91 6.57
C CYS A 82 -6.87 12.40 6.70
N THR A 83 -6.47 13.03 5.60
CA THR A 83 -6.28 14.48 5.50
C THR A 83 -7.34 15.02 4.54
N PRO A 84 -8.45 15.60 5.04
CA PRO A 84 -9.48 16.20 4.21
C PRO A 84 -8.96 17.48 3.53
N PRO A 85 -9.64 17.98 2.48
CA PRO A 85 -9.29 19.24 1.84
C PRO A 85 -9.44 20.42 2.81
N PRO A 86 -8.65 21.50 2.64
CA PRO A 86 -8.72 22.68 3.50
C PRO A 86 -10.00 23.50 3.28
N VAL A 87 -10.61 23.38 2.10
CA VAL A 87 -11.86 24.04 1.71
C VAL A 87 -12.76 23.01 1.04
N LEU A 88 -14.00 22.93 1.48
CA LEU A 88 -15.01 22.02 0.92
C LEU A 88 -15.75 22.68 -0.26
N CYS A 89 -16.34 21.86 -1.13
CA CYS A 89 -17.14 22.35 -2.25
C CYS A 89 -18.41 23.09 -1.82
N SER A 90 -18.85 22.89 -0.58
CA SER A 90 -19.98 23.60 0.03
C SER A 90 -19.65 25.03 0.46
N ALA A 91 -18.36 25.41 0.48
CA ALA A 91 -17.93 26.72 0.91
C ALA A 91 -18.22 27.80 -0.17
N PRO A 92 -18.50 29.06 0.23
CA PRO A 92 -18.69 30.17 -0.72
C PRO A 92 -17.50 30.43 -1.65
N SER A 93 -16.30 30.02 -1.23
CA SER A 93 -15.04 30.12 -1.97
C SER A 93 -14.53 28.75 -2.42
N ALA A 94 -15.44 27.87 -2.83
CA ALA A 94 -15.11 26.52 -3.25
C ALA A 94 -14.06 26.53 -4.39
N PRO A 95 -13.03 25.67 -4.32
CA PRO A 95 -12.10 25.47 -5.42
C PRO A 95 -12.77 24.71 -6.58
N ASP A 96 -12.16 24.71 -7.78
CA ASP A 96 -12.65 23.92 -8.92
C ASP A 96 -12.56 22.39 -8.67
N SER A 97 -11.62 21.98 -7.81
CA SER A 97 -11.48 20.60 -7.36
C SER A 97 -11.04 20.50 -5.91
N VAL A 98 -11.43 19.40 -5.27
CA VAL A 98 -11.05 19.03 -3.91
C VAL A 98 -10.15 17.81 -3.92
N THR A 99 -9.10 17.85 -3.11
CA THR A 99 -8.16 16.74 -2.98
C THR A 99 -8.21 16.16 -1.57
N VAL A 100 -8.35 14.84 -1.47
CA VAL A 100 -8.25 14.08 -0.22
C VAL A 100 -6.96 13.27 -0.24
N SER A 101 -6.20 13.32 0.86
CA SER A 101 -4.98 12.54 1.02
C SER A 101 -5.14 11.51 2.12
N VAL A 102 -4.62 10.31 1.89
CA VAL A 102 -4.64 9.20 2.85
C VAL A 102 -3.21 8.71 3.01
N SER A 103 -2.78 8.54 4.25
CA SER A 103 -1.44 8.06 4.58
C SER A 103 -1.52 6.93 5.61
N VAL A 104 -0.71 5.89 5.45
CA VAL A 104 -0.69 4.77 6.38
C VAL A 104 0.69 4.14 6.42
N ASN A 105 1.10 3.66 7.59
CA ASN A 105 2.38 2.96 7.73
C ASN A 105 2.20 1.48 7.47
N ASN A 106 3.14 0.92 6.71
CA ASN A 106 3.18 -0.47 6.33
C ASN A 106 4.57 -1.04 6.59
N LEU A 107 4.65 -2.21 7.22
CA LEU A 107 5.88 -2.93 7.42
C LEU A 107 6.15 -3.87 6.24
N ILE A 108 7.42 -3.92 5.83
CA ILE A 108 7.95 -4.83 4.83
C ILE A 108 9.08 -5.59 5.51
N GLU A 109 9.04 -6.91 5.48
CA GLU A 109 10.01 -7.79 6.14
C GLU A 109 11.03 -8.31 5.14
N ILE A 110 12.20 -7.70 5.08
CA ILE A 110 13.22 -8.15 4.13
C ILE A 110 14.01 -9.29 4.77
N PRO A 111 14.09 -10.48 4.14
CA PRO A 111 14.91 -11.57 4.66
C PRO A 111 16.34 -11.06 4.88
N PHE A 112 16.92 -11.37 6.05
CA PHE A 112 18.25 -10.93 6.51
C PHE A 112 18.41 -9.45 6.90
N PHE A 113 17.51 -8.55 6.51
CA PHE A 113 17.58 -7.11 6.84
C PHE A 113 16.51 -6.65 7.84
N GLY A 114 15.57 -7.52 8.21
CA GLY A 114 14.54 -7.26 9.22
C GLY A 114 13.36 -6.45 8.68
N GLN A 115 12.53 -5.95 9.59
CA GLN A 115 11.35 -5.17 9.25
C GLN A 115 11.71 -3.71 8.97
N GLN A 116 11.14 -3.17 7.90
CA GLN A 116 11.26 -1.76 7.53
C GLN A 116 9.88 -1.12 7.39
N THR A 117 9.72 0.08 7.94
CA THR A 117 8.47 0.84 7.87
C THR A 117 8.47 1.73 6.64
N VAL A 118 7.49 1.50 5.76
CA VAL A 118 7.24 2.31 4.56
C VAL A 118 5.88 2.98 4.71
N THR A 119 5.84 4.30 4.56
CA THR A 119 4.58 5.05 4.55
C THR A 119 3.97 5.01 3.16
N LEU A 120 2.81 4.36 3.03
CA LEU A 120 2.00 4.38 1.82
C LEU A 120 1.15 5.66 1.83
N ARG A 121 1.14 6.37 0.71
CA ARG A 121 0.34 7.59 0.51
C ARG A 121 -0.45 7.47 -0.77
N GLY A 122 -1.72 7.83 -0.70
CA GLY A 122 -2.62 7.92 -1.84
C GLY A 122 -3.40 9.22 -1.81
N THR A 123 -3.70 9.73 -3.00
CA THR A 123 -4.44 10.97 -3.18
C THR A 123 -5.59 10.75 -4.16
N GLY A 124 -6.71 11.39 -3.89
CA GLY A 124 -7.87 11.45 -4.78
C GLY A 124 -8.24 12.90 -5.03
N ASP A 125 -8.55 13.23 -6.28
CA ASP A 125 -9.08 14.54 -6.67
C ASP A 125 -10.47 14.33 -7.29
N PHE A 126 -11.39 15.23 -6.97
CA PHE A 126 -12.71 15.29 -7.59
C PHE A 126 -13.10 16.76 -7.83
N ARG A 127 -13.81 17.05 -8.93
CA ARG A 127 -14.29 18.41 -9.21
C ARG A 127 -15.51 18.73 -8.34
N CYS A 128 -15.63 19.99 -7.91
CA CYS A 128 -16.85 20.46 -7.27
C CYS A 128 -17.96 20.55 -8.32
N GLU A 129 -19.13 19.98 -8.02
CA GLU A 129 -20.34 20.03 -8.86
C GLU A 129 -21.41 20.94 -8.27
#